data_AF-A0A9D8MR30-F1
#
_entry.id   AF-A0A9D8MR30-F1
#
_cell.length_a   1.000
_cell.length_b   1.000
_cell.length_c   1.000
_cell.angle_alpha   90.00
_cell.angle_beta   90.00
_cell.angle_gamma   90.00
#
_symmetry.space_group_name_H-M   'P 1'
#
loop_
_entity.id
_entity.type
_entity.pdbx_description
1 polymer ?
#
loop_
_entity_poly.entity_id
_entity_poly.type
_entity_poly.pdbx_seq_one_letter_code
_entity_poly.pdbx_strand_id
1 'polypeptide(L)' 'MKRAFHDILLPDGTLQQGPVVVEMDETSCLLSWYPLQQEEAFVEWVGGTCHIDEHNMCSWPS' A
#
# COMPACT_ATOMS: atom_id res chain seq x y z
N MET A 1 -1.49 -8.47 -6.35
CA MET A 1 -2.44 -7.46 -6.86
C MET A 1 -1.93 -6.06 -6.51
N LYS A 2 -1.95 -5.11 -7.47
CA LYS A 2 -1.58 -3.71 -7.22
C LYS A 2 -2.83 -2.84 -7.06
N ARG A 3 -2.89 -2.07 -5.98
CA ARG A 3 -3.98 -1.13 -5.70
C ARG A 3 -3.40 0.22 -5.34
N ALA A 4 -4.08 1.29 -5.71
CA ALA A 4 -3.69 2.63 -5.35
C ALA A 4 -4.69 3.30 -4.39
N PHE A 5 -4.10 4.01 -3.43
CA PHE A 5 -4.77 4.72 -2.34
C PHE A 5 -4.32 6.17 -2.32
N HIS A 6 -5.10 7.03 -1.66
CA HIS A 6 -4.74 8.43 -1.44
C HIS A 6 -3.75 8.60 -0.30
N ASP A 7 -3.77 7.70 0.68
CA ASP A 7 -2.87 7.72 1.84
C ASP A 7 -2.64 6.28 2.32
N ILE A 8 -1.56 6.04 3.06
CA ILE A 8 -1.38 4.80 3.84
C ILE A 8 -1.07 5.13 5.31
N LEU A 9 -1.66 4.38 6.23
CA LEU A 9 -1.33 4.40 7.65
C LEU A 9 -0.49 3.16 7.98
N LEU A 10 0.76 3.38 8.37
CA LEU A 10 1.72 2.34 8.74
C LEU A 10 1.47 1.83 10.17
N PRO A 11 1.98 0.62 10.53
CA PRO A 11 1.77 0.04 11.86
C PRO A 11 2.34 0.88 13.01
N ASP A 12 3.40 1.64 12.75
CA ASP A 12 4.02 2.56 13.72
C ASP A 12 3.20 3.84 13.95
N GLY A 13 2.06 3.98 13.26
CA GLY A 13 1.18 5.15 13.30
C GLY A 13 1.56 6.25 12.31
N THR A 14 2.61 6.07 11.52
CA THR A 14 3.02 7.04 10.49
C THR A 14 2.00 7.07 9.36
N LEU A 15 1.43 8.25 9.11
CA LEU A 15 0.54 8.49 7.96
C LEU A 15 1.37 9.04 6.79
N GLN A 16 1.53 8.25 5.74
CA GLN A 16 2.13 8.70 4.48
C GLN A 16 1.02 9.24 3.57
N GLN A 17 1.10 10.54 3.27
CA GLN A 17 0.09 11.24 2.47
C GLN A 17 0.44 11.27 0.98
N GLY A 18 -0.61 11.34 0.15
CA GLY A 18 -0.51 11.43 -1.31
C GLY A 18 -0.64 10.07 -2.00
N PRO A 19 -0.84 10.04 -3.33
CA PRO A 19 -1.18 8.82 -4.03
C PRO A 19 -0.10 7.75 -3.82
N VAL A 20 -0.48 6.56 -3.34
CA VAL A 20 0.42 5.45 -2.98
C VAL A 20 -0.07 4.18 -3.66
N VAL A 21 0.87 3.40 -4.21
CA VAL A 21 0.60 2.03 -4.65
C VAL A 21 0.95 1.07 -3.54
N VAL A 22 0.06 0.13 -3.32
CA VAL A 22 0.21 -1.00 -2.42
C VAL A 22 0.20 -2.27 -3.26
N GLU A 23 1.25 -3.07 -3.14
CA GLU A 23 1.36 -4.38 -3.75
C GLU A 23 1.12 -5.45 -2.70
N MET A 24 0.11 -6.28 -2.92
CA MET A 24 -0.25 -7.39 -2.05
C MET A 24 -0.14 -8.73 -2.79
N ASP A 25 0.07 -9.81 -2.06
CA ASP A 25 -0.07 -11.16 -2.61
C ASP A 25 -1.55 -11.58 -2.74
N GLU A 26 -1.78 -12.84 -3.09
CA GLU A 26 -3.13 -13.41 -3.24
C GLU A 26 -3.86 -13.58 -1.90
N THR A 27 -3.12 -13.58 -0.79
CA THR A 27 -3.65 -13.67 0.57
C THR A 27 -3.90 -12.30 1.21
N SER A 28 -3.76 -11.21 0.43
CA SER A 28 -3.86 -9.82 0.89
C SER A 28 -2.75 -9.38 1.84
N CYS A 29 -1.63 -10.10 1.86
CA CYS A 29 -0.45 -9.65 2.59
C CYS A 29 0.33 -8.63 1.76
N LEU A 30 0.71 -7.53 2.38
CA LEU A 30 1.55 -6.47 1.84
C LEU A 30 2.95 -6.99 1.52
N LEU A 31 3.30 -6.90 0.24
CA LEU A 31 4.64 -7.19 -0.28
C LEU A 31 5.48 -5.92 -0.35
N SER A 32 4.92 -4.83 -0.89
CA SER A 32 5.62 -3.55 -1.04
C SER A 32 4.64 -2.38 -1.11
N TRP A 33 5.11 -1.16 -0.84
CA TRP A 33 4.39 0.07 -1.16
C TRP A 33 5.35 1.15 -1.65
N TYR A 34 4.84 2.05 -2.49
CA TYR A 34 5.61 3.18 -3.01
C TYR A 34 4.71 4.34 -3.42
N PRO A 35 5.15 5.61 -3.28
CA PRO A 35 4.41 6.76 -3.78
C PRO A 35 4.21 6.69 -5.30
N LEU A 36 2.99 6.94 -5.75
CA LEU A 36 2.63 6.99 -7.16
C LEU A 36 2.93 8.40 -7.70
N GLN A 37 3.93 8.51 -8.57
CA GLN A 37 4.31 9.81 -9.16
C GLN A 37 3.56 10.13 -10.46
N GLN A 38 3.00 9.11 -11.12
CA GLN A 38 2.32 9.20 -12.42
C GLN A 38 1.32 8.05 -12.56
N GLU A 39 0.41 8.11 -13.53
CA GLU A 39 -0.51 7.00 -13.79
C GLU A 39 0.25 5.72 -14.18
N GLU A 40 -0.07 4.59 -13.53
CA GLU A 40 0.48 3.27 -13.83
C GLU A 40 -0.60 2.35 -14.42
N ALA A 41 -0.25 1.63 -15.48
CA ALA A 41 -1.12 0.61 -16.05
C ALA A 41 -1.32 -0.55 -15.04
N PHE A 42 -2.52 -1.15 -15.05
CA PHE A 42 -2.88 -2.29 -14.19
C PHE A 42 -2.91 -2.01 -12.68
N VAL A 43 -3.05 -0.73 -12.29
CA VAL A 43 -3.28 -0.33 -10.91
C VAL A 43 -4.74 0.03 -10.72
N GLU A 44 -5.42 -0.64 -9.79
CA GLU A 44 -6.80 -0.34 -9.44
C GLU A 44 -6.85 0.82 -8.44
N TRP A 45 -7.50 1.94 -8.83
CA TRP A 45 -7.68 3.08 -7.93
C TRP A 45 -8.82 2.81 -6.96
N VAL A 46 -8.50 2.59 -5.69
CA VAL A 46 -9.48 2.28 -4.64
C VAL A 46 -10.08 3.56 -4.06
N GLY A 47 -9.25 4.61 -3.92
CA GLY A 47 -9.62 5.87 -3.29
C GLY A 47 -9.79 5.72 -1.77
N GLY A 48 -8.96 6.41 -0.99
CA GLY A 48 -9.03 6.43 0.48
C GLY A 48 -7.70 6.07 1.12
N THR A 49 -7.75 5.64 2.37
CA THR A 49 -6.55 5.30 3.16
C THR A 49 -6.41 3.78 3.29
N CYS A 50 -5.23 3.25 2.98
CA CYS A 50 -4.90 1.86 3.28
C CYS A 50 -4.35 1.76 4.72
N HIS A 51 -4.91 0.87 5.53
CA HIS A 51 -4.41 0.58 6.87
C HIS A 51 -3.53 -0.67 6.81
N ILE A 52 -2.25 -0.52 7.09
CA ILE A 52 -1.29 -1.63 7.15
C ILE A 52 -1.11 -1.98 8.62
N ASP A 53 -1.41 -3.24 8.98
CA ASP A 53 -1.15 -3.80 10.30
C ASP A 53 0.01 -4.79 10.25
N GLU A 54 0.54 -5.16 11.42
CA GLU A 54 1.67 -6.10 11.53
C GLU A 54 1.33 -7.51 11.00
N HIS A 55 0.06 -7.90 10.98
CA HIS A 55 -0.39 -9.20 10.49
C HIS A 55 -0.44 -9.25 8.96
N ASN A 56 -0.63 -8.10 8.31
CA ASN A 56 -0.68 -7.95 6.87
C ASN A 56 0.70 -7.71 6.26
N MET A 57 1.81 -7.76 7.02
CA MET A 57 3.16 -7.57 6.47
C MET A 57 3.86 -8.91 6.21
N CYS A 58 4.24 -9.19 4.96
CA CYS A 58 5.10 -10.33 4.64
C CYS A 58 6.58 -9.98 4.87
N SER A 59 7.19 -10.39 5.98
CA SER A 59 8.65 -10.49 6.18
C SER A 59 9.49 -9.43 5.42
N TRP A 60 9.22 -8.14 5.64
CA TRP A 60 10.02 -7.09 5.02
C TRP A 60 11.47 -7.19 5.50
N PRO A 61 12.48 -6.99 4.63
CA PRO A 61 13.83 -6.76 5.13
C PRO A 61 13.80 -5.43 5.91
N SER A 62 14.00 -5.53 7.22
CA SER A 62 14.22 -4.43 8.15
C SER A 62 15.39 -3.54 7.75
#